data_AF-A0A7M2ZL61-F1
#
_entry.id   AF-A0A7M2ZL61-F1
#
_cell.length_a   1.000
_cell.length_b   1.000
_cell.length_c   1.000
_cell.angle_alpha   90.00
_cell.angle_beta   90.00
_cell.angle_gamma   90.00
#
_symmetry.space_group_name_H-M   'P 1'
#
loop_
_entity.id
_entity.type
_entity.pdbx_description
1 polymer ?
#
loop_
_entity_poly.entity_id
_entity_poly.type
_entity_poly.pdbx_seq_one_letter_code
_entity_poly.pdbx_strand_id
1 'polypeptide(L)' 'MSVNLEQRIAAIEAVFSTHASANTNAIIELISAVKEIPGFEAASFKKGLLDARSVSIEGGSQEHYNQLIDNFIEAIER' A
#
# COMPACT_ATOMS: atom_id res chain seq x y z
N MET A 1 5.22 -14.37 -20.48
CA MET A 1 5.06 -15.12 -19.22
C MET A 1 4.52 -14.16 -18.20
N SER A 2 3.25 -14.30 -17.82
CA SER A 2 2.60 -13.44 -16.83
C SER A 2 3.03 -13.91 -15.44
N VAL A 3 3.65 -13.04 -14.65
CA VAL A 3 3.96 -13.34 -13.25
C VAL A 3 2.63 -13.57 -12.52
N ASN A 4 2.41 -14.77 -11.99
CA ASN A 4 1.20 -15.11 -11.23
C ASN A 4 1.16 -14.23 -9.95
N LEU A 5 -0.03 -13.74 -9.61
CA LEU A 5 -0.32 -12.93 -8.42
C LEU A 5 0.38 -13.47 -7.15
N GLU A 6 0.45 -14.78 -6.97
CA GLU A 6 1.12 -15.43 -5.83
C GLU A 6 2.62 -15.16 -5.77
N GLN A 7 3.31 -15.11 -6.92
CA GLN A 7 4.74 -14.76 -6.98
C GLN A 7 4.97 -13.28 -6.69
N ARG A 8 4.02 -12.41 -7.05
CA ARG A 8 4.07 -10.99 -6.69
C ARG A 8 3.92 -10.85 -5.17
N ILE A 9 2.94 -11.52 -4.57
CA ILE A 9 2.69 -11.52 -3.12
C ILE A 9 3.90 -12.06 -2.33
N ALA A 10 4.52 -13.16 -2.76
CA ALA A 10 5.70 -13.71 -2.08
C ALA A 10 6.94 -12.79 -2.17
N ALA A 11 7.16 -12.11 -3.31
CA ALA A 11 8.21 -11.12 -3.45
C ALA A 11 7.97 -9.90 -2.54
N ILE A 12 6.71 -9.55 -2.34
CA ILE A 12 6.27 -8.49 -1.43
C ILE A 12 6.59 -8.88 0.03
N GLU A 13 6.20 -10.09 0.47
CA GLU A 13 6.48 -10.59 1.83
C GLU A 13 7.98 -10.59 2.16
N ALA A 14 8.85 -10.89 1.19
CA ALA A 14 10.30 -10.88 1.38
C ALA A 14 10.87 -9.47 1.62
N VAL A 15 10.30 -8.43 1.00
CA VAL A 15 10.73 -7.04 1.16
C VAL A 15 10.41 -6.50 2.56
N PHE A 16 9.32 -6.97 3.17
CA PHE A 16 8.80 -6.48 4.46
C PHE A 16 9.77 -6.58 5.65
N SER A 17 10.84 -7.38 5.57
CA SER A 17 11.65 -7.77 6.73
C SER A 17 12.83 -6.85 7.09
N THR A 18 13.18 -5.82 6.31
CA THR A 18 14.49 -5.13 6.54
C THR A 18 14.62 -3.63 6.26
N HIS A 19 13.77 -2.96 5.45
CA HIS A 19 13.95 -1.52 5.15
C HIS A 19 12.64 -0.76 4.94
N ALA A 20 12.39 0.30 5.73
CA ALA A 20 11.15 1.10 5.67
C ALA A 20 10.86 1.70 4.28
N SER A 21 11.90 2.14 3.55
CA SER A 21 11.77 2.69 2.20
C SER A 21 11.42 1.62 1.16
N ALA A 22 11.99 0.41 1.30
CA ALA A 22 11.67 -0.71 0.43
C ALA A 22 10.23 -1.19 0.64
N ASN A 23 9.76 -1.20 1.89
CA ASN A 23 8.37 -1.53 2.23
C ASN A 23 7.38 -0.53 1.62
N THR A 24 7.71 0.77 1.70
CA THR A 24 6.87 1.82 1.11
C THR A 24 6.78 1.67 -0.41
N ASN A 25 7.91 1.44 -1.08
CA ASN A 25 7.95 1.23 -2.54
C ASN A 25 7.21 -0.05 -2.96
N ALA A 26 7.36 -1.15 -2.22
CA ALA A 26 6.66 -2.40 -2.49
C ALA A 26 5.13 -2.24 -2.38
N ILE A 27 4.66 -1.46 -1.40
CA ILE A 27 3.22 -1.19 -1.25
C ILE A 27 2.69 -0.27 -2.36
N ILE A 28 3.47 0.73 -2.80
CA ILE A 28 3.10 1.59 -3.94
C ILE A 28 2.95 0.77 -5.23
N GLU A 29 3.88 -0.15 -5.50
CA GLU A 29 3.78 -1.09 -6.64
C GLU A 29 2.54 -2.00 -6.53
N LEU A 30 2.20 -2.42 -5.31
CA LEU A 30 1.01 -3.22 -5.01
C LEU A 30 -0.27 -2.45 -5.34
N ILE A 31 -0.37 -1.20 -4.90
CA ILE A 31 -1.50 -0.32 -5.18
C ILE A 31 -1.63 -0.12 -6.69
N SER A 32 -0.51 0.09 -7.39
CA SER A 32 -0.48 0.23 -8.85
C SER A 32 -1.00 -1.03 -9.55
N ALA A 33 -0.59 -2.21 -9.09
CA ALA A 33 -1.08 -3.49 -9.59
C ALA A 33 -2.57 -3.73 -9.33
N VAL A 34 -3.06 -3.33 -8.16
CA VAL A 34 -4.47 -3.49 -7.78
C VAL A 34 -5.38 -2.57 -8.61
N LYS A 35 -4.90 -1.38 -9.01
CA LYS A 35 -5.62 -0.48 -9.93
C LYS A 35 -5.90 -1.09 -11.30
N GLU A 36 -5.09 -2.06 -11.74
CA GLU A 36 -5.27 -2.75 -13.02
C GLU A 36 -6.37 -3.83 -12.98
N ILE A 37 -6.91 -4.15 -11.79
CA ILE A 37 -7.94 -5.19 -11.63
C ILE A 37 -9.31 -4.66 -12.13
N PRO A 38 -10.01 -5.38 -13.02
CA PRO A 38 -11.35 -5.01 -13.44
C PRO A 38 -12.32 -4.90 -12.25
N GLY A 39 -13.02 -3.77 -12.14
CA GLY A 39 -13.93 -3.49 -11.02
C GLY A 39 -13.24 -2.85 -9.81
N PHE A 40 -11.96 -2.46 -9.91
CA PHE A 40 -11.33 -1.65 -8.88
C PHE A 40 -11.99 -0.27 -8.75
N GLU A 41 -12.40 0.08 -7.53
CA GLU A 41 -13.00 1.36 -7.21
C GLU A 41 -12.04 2.23 -6.40
N ALA A 42 -11.36 3.17 -7.07
CA ALA A 42 -10.40 4.08 -6.44
C ALA A 42 -11.01 4.87 -5.27
N ALA A 43 -12.27 5.28 -5.38
CA ALA A 43 -12.98 6.03 -4.32
C ALA A 43 -13.17 5.19 -3.04
N SER A 44 -13.62 3.94 -3.19
CA SER A 44 -13.82 3.00 -2.08
C SER A 44 -12.50 2.64 -1.42
N PHE A 45 -11.44 2.44 -2.21
CA PHE A 45 -10.10 2.15 -1.69
C PHE A 45 -9.48 3.37 -0.97
N LYS A 46 -9.62 4.58 -1.52
CA LYS A 46 -9.22 5.83 -0.85
C LYS A 46 -9.95 6.03 0.48
N LYS A 47 -11.25 5.73 0.53
CA LYS A 47 -12.02 5.80 1.79
C LYS A 47 -11.45 4.87 2.85
N GLY A 48 -11.14 3.61 2.50
CA GLY A 48 -10.52 2.66 3.43
C GLY A 48 -9.16 3.14 3.98
N LEU A 49 -8.34 3.80 3.16
CA LEU A 49 -7.08 4.41 3.61
C LEU A 49 -7.30 5.59 4.57
N LEU A 50 -8.30 6.43 4.30
CA LEU A 50 -8.67 7.53 5.21
C LEU A 50 -9.23 7.01 6.55
N ASP A 51 -9.99 5.93 6.52
CA ASP A 51 -10.48 5.27 7.73
C ASP A 51 -9.31 4.69 8.54
N ALA A 52 -8.33 4.07 7.87
CA ALA A 52 -7.11 3.56 8.49
C ALA A 52 -6.29 4.66 9.17
N ARG A 53 -6.29 5.89 8.64
CA ARG A 53 -5.61 7.06 9.25
C ARG A 53 -6.10 7.38 10.66
N SER A 54 -7.35 7.02 10.96
CA SER A 54 -7.95 7.25 12.28
C SER A 54 -7.59 6.17 13.30
N VAL A 55 -6.86 5.13 12.89
CA VAL A 55 -6.40 4.05 13.78
C VAL A 55 -5.18 4.54 14.56
N SER A 56 -5.27 4.48 15.89
CA SER A 56 -4.12 4.67 16.77
C SER A 56 -3.20 3.47 16.65
N ILE A 57 -1.94 3.71 16.31
CA ILE A 57 -0.94 2.64 16.25
C ILE A 57 -0.17 2.53 17.57
N GLU A 58 0.01 1.30 18.05
CA GLU A 58 0.88 1.01 19.19
C GLU A 58 2.32 0.78 18.71
N GLY A 59 3.28 1.50 19.30
CA GLY A 59 4.69 1.38 18.94
C GLY A 59 5.01 1.98 17.57
N GLY A 60 5.31 3.28 17.54
CA GLY A 60 5.67 3.99 16.31
C GLY A 60 5.35 5.47 16.39
N SER A 61 5.52 6.18 15.26
CA SER A 61 5.10 7.57 15.11
C SER A 61 3.79 7.62 14.31
N GLN A 62 2.72 8.12 14.92
CA GLN A 62 1.44 8.36 14.24
C GLN A 62 1.61 9.31 13.04
N GLU A 63 2.55 10.25 13.13
CA GLU A 63 2.88 11.15 12.02
C GLU A 63 3.43 10.39 10.82
N HIS A 64 4.39 9.49 11.03
CA HIS A 64 4.95 8.67 9.95
C HIS A 64 3.91 7.72 9.35
N TYR A 65 3.01 7.18 10.18
CA TYR A 65 1.90 6.36 9.72
C TYR A 65 0.93 7.15 8.83
N ASN A 66 0.58 8.38 9.25
CA ASN A 66 -0.26 9.26 8.45
C ASN A 66 0.42 9.66 7.14
N GLN A 67 1.73 9.96 7.15
CA GLN A 67 2.51 10.24 5.94
C GLN A 67 2.54 9.04 4.98
N LEU A 68 2.65 7.81 5.50
CA LEU A 68 2.58 6.60 4.70
C LEU A 68 1.23 6.47 3.98
N ILE A 69 0.13 6.76 4.70
CA ILE A 69 -1.22 6.75 4.13
C ILE A 69 -1.36 7.84 3.05
N ASP A 70 -0.85 9.05 3.30
CA ASP A 70 -0.87 10.13 2.32
C ASP A 70 -0.13 9.73 1.03
N ASN A 71 1.04 9.08 1.14
CA ASN A 71 1.78 8.55 -0.01
C ASN A 71 0.98 7.49 -0.80
N PHE A 72 0.21 6.65 -0.12
CA PHE A 72 -0.65 5.65 -0.77
C PHE A 72 -1.84 6.29 -1.48
N ILE A 73 -2.43 7.33 -0.89
CA ILE A 73 -3.49 8.11 -1.54
C ILE A 73 -2.96 8.77 -2.81
N GLU A 74 -1.79 9.38 -2.77
CA GLU A 74 -1.17 9.97 -3.96
C GLU A 74 -0.93 8.93 -5.07
N ALA A 75 -0.50 7.72 -4.72
CA ALA A 75 -0.29 6.64 -5.70
C ALA A 75 -1.59 6.20 -6.39
N ILE A 76 -2.74 6.30 -5.71
CA ILE A 76 -4.05 6.00 -6.31
C ILE A 76 -4.45 7.11 -7.28
N GLU A 77 -4.18 8.37 -6.94
CA GLU A 77 -4.62 9.55 -7.69
C GLU A 77 -3.76 9.89 -8.91
N ARG A 78 -2.53 9.36 -8.98
CA ARG A 78 -1.67 9.42 -10.18
C ARG A 78 -2.18 8.54 -11.32
#